data_AF-A0A6V7JRP0-F1
#
_entry.id   AF-A0A6V7JRP0-F1
#
_cell.length_a   1.000
_cell.length_b   1.000
_cell.length_c   1.000
_cell.angle_alpha   90.00
_cell.angle_beta   90.00
_cell.angle_gamma   90.00
#
_symmetry.space_group_name_H-M   'P 1'
#
loop_
_entity.id
_entity.type
_entity.pdbx_description
1 polymer ?
#
loop_
_entity_poly.entity_id
_entity_poly.type
_entity_poly.pdbx_seq_one_letter_code
_entity_poly.pdbx_strand_id
1 'polypeptide(L)' 'IDALTDHKDTYADMADRLTRFTVWLQKQNLKKDDVISICTYNHLNSFMPLVGATLAGVIANTWWDATLTE' A
#
# COMPACT_ATOMS: atom_id res chain seq x y z
N ILE A 1 -3.80 -13.73 -4.26
CA ILE A 1 -5.01 -14.33 -4.88
C ILE A 1 -6.20 -13.56 -4.34
N ASP A 2 -7.09 -13.14 -5.23
CA ASP A 2 -8.39 -12.59 -4.87
C ASP A 2 -9.40 -13.74 -4.85
N ALA A 3 -10.01 -14.01 -3.69
CA ALA A 3 -10.89 -15.16 -3.51
C ALA A 3 -12.25 -15.00 -4.19
N LEU A 4 -12.70 -13.75 -4.44
CA LEU A 4 -13.99 -13.48 -5.07
C LEU A 4 -13.91 -13.66 -6.59
N THR A 5 -12.77 -13.31 -7.17
CA THR A 5 -12.56 -13.32 -8.63
C THR A 5 -11.68 -14.47 -9.14
N ASP A 6 -11.08 -15.24 -8.22
CA ASP A 6 -10.01 -16.22 -8.48
C ASP A 6 -8.79 -15.62 -9.21
N HIS A 7 -8.65 -14.29 -9.26
CA HIS A 7 -7.50 -13.66 -9.90
C HIS A 7 -6.21 -13.88 -9.08
N LYS A 8 -5.14 -14.29 -9.76
CA LYS A 8 -3.85 -14.65 -9.14
C LYS A 8 -2.75 -13.80 -9.74
N ASP A 9 -2.09 -13.04 -8.88
CA ASP A 9 -0.83 -12.42 -9.23
C ASP A 9 0.34 -13.35 -8.92
N THR A 10 1.36 -13.27 -9.77
CA THR A 10 2.69 -13.76 -9.43
C THR A 10 3.45 -12.70 -8.63
N TYR A 11 4.54 -13.11 -7.97
CA TYR A 11 5.45 -12.16 -7.34
C TYR A 11 6.05 -11.15 -8.32
N ALA A 12 6.22 -11.54 -9.59
CA ALA A 12 6.71 -10.63 -10.63
C ALA A 12 5.68 -9.53 -10.95
N ASP A 13 4.39 -9.89 -11.06
CA ASP A 13 3.31 -8.93 -11.29
C ASP A 13 3.19 -7.95 -10.13
N MET A 14 3.30 -8.46 -8.89
CA MET A 14 3.33 -7.63 -7.69
C MET A 14 4.51 -6.65 -7.69
N ALA A 15 5.70 -7.13 -8.06
CA ALA A 15 6.93 -6.32 -8.08
C ALA A 15 6.89 -5.22 -9.16
N ASP A 16 6.38 -5.51 -10.37
CA ASP A 16 6.23 -4.50 -11.43
C ASP A 16 5.31 -3.37 -10.97
N ARG A 17 4.13 -3.70 -10.42
CA ARG A 17 3.18 -2.69 -9.93
C ARG A 17 3.72 -1.91 -8.74
N LEU A 18 4.36 -2.59 -7.79
CA LEU A 18 4.99 -1.94 -6.64
C LEU A 18 6.09 -0.96 -7.06
N THR A 19 6.90 -1.32 -8.06
CA THR A 19 7.96 -0.46 -8.58
C THR A 19 7.39 0.82 -9.18
N ARG A 20 6.37 0.71 -10.03
CA ARG A 20 5.66 1.86 -10.61
C ARG A 20 5.06 2.77 -9.55
N PHE A 21 4.39 2.17 -8.55
CA PHE A 21 3.80 2.90 -7.44
C PHE A 21 4.84 3.63 -6.60
N THR A 22 5.96 2.98 -6.26
CA THR A 22 7.03 3.58 -5.44
C THR A 22 7.66 4.77 -6.16
N VAL A 23 7.93 4.64 -7.47
CA VAL A 23 8.43 5.76 -8.29
C VAL A 23 7.41 6.91 -8.34
N TRP A 24 6.12 6.60 -8.46
CA TRP A 24 5.07 7.62 -8.40
C TRP A 24 5.02 8.31 -7.03
N LEU A 25 5.21 7.54 -5.94
CA LEU A 25 5.17 8.04 -4.57
C LEU A 25 6.33 8.99 -4.28
N GLN A 26 7.53 8.65 -4.74
CA GLN A 26 8.72 9.51 -4.63
C GLN A 26 8.52 10.87 -5.34
N LYS A 27 7.74 10.91 -6.43
CA LYS A 27 7.42 12.16 -7.15
C LYS A 27 6.44 13.05 -6.40
N GLN A 28 5.80 12.58 -5.34
CA GLN A 28 4.90 13.39 -4.51
C GLN A 28 5.65 14.31 -3.53
N ASN A 29 6.99 14.29 -3.52
CA ASN A 29 7.84 15.10 -2.63
C ASN A 29 7.53 14.91 -1.13
N LEU A 30 7.15 13.69 -0.74
CA LEU A 30 6.93 13.33 0.65
C LEU A 30 8.25 13.31 1.42
N LYS A 31 8.17 13.71 2.68
CA LYS A 31 9.27 13.73 3.64
C LYS A 31 9.15 12.56 4.60
N LYS A 32 10.24 12.27 5.30
CA LYS A 32 10.34 11.17 6.26
C LYS A 32 9.22 11.14 7.31
N ASP A 33 8.78 12.32 7.76
CA ASP A 33 7.77 12.45 8.81
C ASP A 33 6.34 12.59 8.25
N ASP A 34 6.17 12.55 6.92
CA ASP A 34 4.85 12.54 6.32
C ASP A 34 4.20 11.17 6.51
N VAL A 35 2.88 11.21 6.75
CA VAL A 35 2.07 10.03 7.04
C VAL A 35 1.09 9.78 5.90
N ILE A 36 1.09 8.56 5.38
CA ILE A 36 0.09 8.07 4.42
C ILE A 36 -0.89 7.18 5.16
N SER A 37 -2.17 7.53 5.11
CA SER A 37 -3.24 6.67 5.62
C SER A 37 -3.74 5.70 4.55
N ILE A 38 -4.03 4.47 4.95
CA ILE A 38 -4.53 3.41 4.07
C ILE A 38 -5.98 3.10 4.45
N CYS A 39 -6.92 3.38 3.56
CA CYS A 39 -8.34 3.11 3.73
C CYS A 39 -8.87 2.36 2.51
N THR A 40 -8.80 1.03 2.54
CA THR A 40 -9.29 0.18 1.46
C THR A 40 -9.78 -1.17 2.01
N TYR A 41 -10.60 -1.86 1.23
CA TYR A 41 -10.91 -3.26 1.44
C TYR A 41 -9.75 -4.16 0.98
N ASN A 42 -9.87 -5.46 1.22
CA ASN A 42 -8.90 -6.43 0.75
C ASN A 42 -9.01 -6.61 -0.77
N HIS A 43 -7.96 -6.22 -1.49
CA HIS A 43 -7.78 -6.45 -2.91
C HIS A 43 -6.29 -6.68 -3.19
N LEU A 44 -5.95 -7.12 -4.39
CA LEU A 44 -4.58 -7.51 -4.74
C LEU A 44 -3.54 -6.37 -4.62
N ASN A 45 -3.98 -5.11 -4.64
CA ASN A 45 -3.09 -3.96 -4.45
C ASN A 45 -3.04 -3.44 -3.01
N SER A 46 -3.70 -4.07 -2.02
CA SER A 46 -3.81 -3.51 -0.65
C SER A 46 -2.46 -3.50 0.08
N PHE A 47 -1.51 -4.33 -0.36
CA PHE A 47 -0.14 -4.34 0.17
C PHE A 47 0.70 -3.14 -0.31
N MET A 48 0.36 -2.56 -1.47
CA MET A 48 1.23 -1.60 -2.16
C MET A 48 1.52 -0.35 -1.34
N PRO A 49 0.54 0.30 -0.67
CA PRO A 49 0.83 1.50 0.12
C PRO A 49 1.77 1.21 1.30
N LEU A 50 1.62 0.07 1.97
CA LEU A 50 2.46 -0.30 3.11
C LEU A 50 3.92 -0.53 2.69
N VAL A 51 4.13 -1.34 1.64
CA VAL A 51 5.48 -1.65 1.16
C VAL A 51 6.09 -0.45 0.45
N GLY A 52 5.33 0.24 -0.39
CA GLY A 52 5.81 1.41 -1.14
C GLY A 52 6.18 2.57 -0.23
N ALA A 53 5.41 2.82 0.84
CA ALA A 53 5.78 3.80 1.87
C ALA A 53 7.10 3.44 2.56
N THR A 54 7.28 2.17 2.93
CA THR A 54 8.52 1.67 3.53
C THR A 54 9.72 1.90 2.60
N LEU A 55 9.57 1.59 1.32
CA LEU A 55 10.61 1.80 0.30
C LEU A 55 10.87 3.29 0.00
N ALA A 56 9.84 4.13 0.10
CA ALA A 56 9.95 5.58 -0.07
C ALA A 56 10.47 6.30 1.18
N GLY A 57 10.60 5.60 2.32
CA GLY A 57 11.08 6.15 3.58
C GLY A 57 10.08 7.05 4.30
N VAL A 58 8.77 6.81 4.11
CA VAL A 58 7.66 7.56 4.73
C VAL A 58 6.84 6.67 5.65
N ILE A 59 6.01 7.27 6.50
CA ILE A 59 5.23 6.53 7.50
C ILE A 59 3.91 6.04 6.87
N ALA A 60 3.68 4.73 6.91
CA ALA A 60 2.36 4.17 6.59
C ALA A 60 1.54 3.98 7.87
N ASN A 61 0.34 4.54 7.88
CA ASN A 61 -0.68 4.28 8.89
C ASN A 61 -1.78 3.43 8.28
N THR A 62 -1.78 2.13 8.59
CA THR A 62 -2.92 1.27 8.27
C THR A 62 -4.07 1.68 9.17
N TRP A 63 -5.23 2.06 8.59
CA TRP A 63 -6.41 2.34 9.39
C TRP A 63 -6.79 1.06 10.15
N TRP A 64 -6.46 1.04 11.44
CA TRP A 64 -6.92 0.02 12.37
C TRP A 64 -8.02 0.65 13.20
N ASP A 65 -9.17 -0.01 13.16
CA ASP A 65 -10.35 0.33 13.93
C ASP A 65 -10.18 0.02 15.43
N ALA A 66 -9.17 0.61 16.09
CA ALA A 66 -9.05 0.57 17.54
C ALA A 66 -9.88 1.68 18.21
N THR A 67 -10.45 2.59 17.43
CA THR A 67 -11.15 3.79 17.94
C THR A 67 -12.66 3.78 17.70
N LEU A 68 -13.26 2.75 17.08
CA LEU A 68 -14.73 2.57 17.03
C LEU A 68 -15.25 1.57 18.08
N THR A 69 -14.54 1.39 19.20
CA THR A 69 -15.24 0.94 20.41
C THR A 69 -15.92 2.15 21.01
N GLU A 70 -17.26 2.15 20.98
CA GLU A 70 -18.08 2.97 21.89
C GLU A 70 -17.69 2.73 23.35
#